data_AF-A0A329RP80-F1
#
_entry.id   AF-A0A329RP80-F1
#
_cell.length_a   1.000
_cell.length_b   1.000
_cell.length_c   1.000
_cell.angle_alpha   90.00
_cell.angle_beta   90.00
_cell.angle_gamma   90.00
#
_symmetry.space_group_name_H-M   'P 1'
#
loop_
_entity.id
_entity.type
_entity.pdbx_description
1 polymer ?
#
loop_
_entity_poly.entity_id
_entity_poly.type
_entity_poly.pdbx_seq_one_letter_code
_entity_poly.pdbx_strand_id
1 'polypeptide(L)' 'MRLVRWLLEQRPWGPTYEAKSRNEGVHWDFLAMGTSFGDNQYVVVVKDVLTHYCELFPTASCDSMDAATGLPE' A
#
# COMPACT_ATOMS: atom_id res chain seq x y z
N MET A 1 26.01 5.03 -35.93
CA MET A 1 25.50 5.57 -34.65
C MET A 1 23.98 5.49 -34.70
N ARG A 2 23.35 4.57 -33.96
CA ARG A 2 21.91 4.30 -34.03
C ARG A 2 21.22 5.10 -32.93
N LEU A 3 20.38 6.07 -33.29
CA LEU A 3 19.55 6.79 -32.33
C LEU A 3 18.57 5.79 -31.69
N VAL A 4 18.67 5.59 -30.37
CA VAL A 4 17.65 4.85 -29.62
C VAL A 4 16.50 5.81 -29.38
N ARG A 5 15.43 5.64 -30.15
CA ARG A 5 14.17 6.35 -29.96
C ARG A 5 13.50 5.72 -28.74
N TRP A 6 13.45 6.44 -27.63
CA TRP A 6 12.62 6.10 -26.47
C TRP A 6 11.14 6.25 -26.87
N LEU A 7 10.62 5.27 -27.60
CA LEU A 7 9.19 5.14 -27.78
C LEU A 7 8.62 4.74 -26.41
N LEU A 8 7.68 5.54 -25.90
CA LEU A 8 6.87 5.14 -24.74
C LEU A 8 6.02 3.95 -25.18
N GLU A 9 6.58 2.74 -25.10
CA GLU A 9 5.86 1.51 -25.36
C GLU A 9 4.91 1.26 -24.19
N GLN A 10 3.61 1.42 -24.44
CA GLN A 10 2.56 1.03 -23.50
C GLN A 10 2.61 -0.49 -23.36
N ARG A 11 3.18 -0.97 -22.25
CA ARG A 11 3.16 -2.38 -21.91
C ARG A 11 1.73 -2.77 -21.49
N PRO A 12 1.24 -3.95 -21.88
CA PRO A 12 -0.04 -4.43 -21.37
C PRO A 12 0.04 -4.58 -19.85
N TRP A 13 -1.07 -4.30 -19.17
CA TRP A 13 -1.19 -4.52 -17.73
C TRP A 13 -0.92 -6.00 -17.41
N GLY A 14 -0.15 -6.24 -16.35
CA GLY A 14 0.01 -7.58 -15.81
C GLY A 14 -1.30 -8.09 -15.21
N PRO A 15 -1.41 -9.41 -14.97
CA PRO A 15 -2.57 -9.98 -14.29
C PRO A 15 -2.72 -9.38 -12.89
N THR A 16 -3.94 -9.04 -12.51
CA THR A 16 -4.27 -8.62 -11.14
C THR A 16 -4.19 -9.80 -10.20
N TYR A 17 -3.61 -9.61 -9.02
CA TYR A 17 -3.65 -10.63 -7.96
C TYR A 17 -5.08 -10.76 -7.42
N GLU A 18 -5.59 -11.99 -7.38
CA GLU A 18 -6.92 -12.31 -6.85
C GLU A 18 -6.79 -13.32 -5.71
N ALA A 19 -7.20 -12.91 -4.50
CA ALA A 19 -7.27 -13.79 -3.34
C ALA A 19 -8.48 -14.73 -3.45
N LYS A 20 -8.32 -15.99 -3.06
CA LYS A 20 -9.38 -17.04 -3.07
C LYS A 20 -9.87 -17.37 -1.66
N SER A 21 -9.11 -17.00 -0.65
CA SER A 21 -9.41 -17.20 0.76
C SER A 21 -9.16 -15.93 1.56
N ARG A 22 -9.82 -15.82 2.72
CA ARG A 22 -9.66 -14.68 3.63
C ARG A 22 -8.22 -14.63 4.12
N ASN A 23 -7.63 -13.43 4.17
CA ASN A 23 -6.26 -13.17 4.61
C ASN A 23 -5.18 -13.82 3.72
N GLU A 24 -5.52 -14.26 2.50
CA GLU A 24 -4.54 -14.81 1.56
C GLU A 24 -3.61 -13.73 1.00
N GLY A 25 -4.12 -12.51 0.89
CA GLY A 25 -3.36 -11.36 0.45
C GLY A 25 -3.86 -10.09 1.12
N VAL A 26 -2.91 -9.21 1.40
CA VAL A 26 -3.14 -7.93 2.06
C VAL A 26 -2.50 -6.83 1.23
N HIS A 27 -3.25 -5.77 0.97
CA HIS A 27 -2.71 -4.50 0.51
C HIS A 27 -2.49 -3.60 1.71
N TRP A 28 -1.30 -3.04 1.85
CA TRP A 28 -1.02 -2.04 2.87
C TRP A 28 -0.31 -0.85 2.25
N ASP A 29 -0.59 0.34 2.80
CA ASP A 29 0.07 1.58 2.39
C ASP A 29 -0.04 2.65 3.49
N PHE A 30 0.83 3.66 3.44
CA PHE A 30 0.74 4.83 4.29
C PHE A 30 -0.11 5.92 3.62
N LEU A 31 -1.14 6.38 4.33
CA LEU A 31 -1.93 7.54 3.96
C LEU A 31 -1.49 8.76 4.79
N ALA A 32 -0.99 9.80 4.13
CA ALA A 32 -0.70 11.08 4.78
C ALA A 32 -2.00 11.83 5.06
N MET A 33 -2.25 12.17 6.33
CA MET A 33 -3.48 12.85 6.77
C MET A 33 -3.38 14.38 6.71
N GLY A 34 -2.19 14.91 6.43
CA GLY A 34 -1.90 16.35 6.55
C GLY A 34 -1.99 16.79 8.01
N THR A 35 -2.32 18.06 8.26
CA THR A 35 -2.46 18.59 9.62
C THR A 35 -3.50 17.80 10.41
N SER A 36 -3.01 17.04 11.38
CA SER A 36 -3.79 16.12 12.20
C SER A 36 -3.75 16.53 13.68
N PHE A 37 -4.59 15.88 14.50
CA PHE A 37 -4.60 16.10 15.94
C PHE A 37 -3.53 15.22 16.61
N GLY A 38 -2.54 15.85 17.25
CA GLY A 38 -1.41 15.18 17.87
C GLY A 38 -0.25 14.92 16.91
N ASP A 39 0.61 13.97 17.25
CA ASP A 39 1.85 13.69 16.50
C ASP A 39 1.63 12.76 15.29
N ASN A 40 0.44 12.16 15.16
CA ASN A 40 0.16 11.14 14.15
C ASN A 40 -0.26 11.73 12.80
N GLN A 41 0.73 12.03 11.95
CA GLN A 41 0.50 12.62 10.62
C GLN A 41 0.15 11.59 9.53
N TYR A 42 0.26 10.29 9.83
CA TYR A 42 0.05 9.20 8.88
C TYR A 42 -0.91 8.15 9.43
N VAL A 43 -1.48 7.36 8.52
CA VAL A 43 -2.27 6.17 8.84
C VAL A 43 -1.76 5.02 7.98
N VAL A 44 -1.34 3.92 8.62
CA VAL A 44 -1.15 2.64 7.92
C VAL A 44 -2.53 2.05 7.66
N VAL A 45 -2.86 1.87 6.39
CA VAL A 45 -4.08 1.19 5.95
C VAL A 45 -3.71 -0.24 5.66
N VAL A 46 -4.40 -1.20 6.29
CA VAL A 46 -4.21 -2.64 6.03
C VAL A 46 -5.53 -3.20 5.53
N LYS A 47 -5.56 -3.67 4.28
CA LYS A 47 -6.77 -4.12 3.61
C LYS A 47 -6.64 -5.57 3.14
N ASP A 48 -7.57 -6.42 3.58
CA ASP A 48 -7.73 -7.77 3.03
C ASP A 48 -8.20 -7.70 1.57
N VAL A 49 -7.50 -8.43 0.69
CA VAL A 49 -7.77 -8.39 -0.76
C VAL A 49 -9.15 -8.93 -1.08
N LEU A 50 -9.57 -10.03 -0.45
CA LEU A 50 -10.82 -10.73 -0.76
C LEU A 50 -12.05 -10.01 -0.22
N THR A 51 -12.05 -9.71 1.08
CA THR A 51 -13.23 -9.21 1.80
C THR A 51 -13.30 -7.70 1.85
N HIS A 52 -12.22 -7.01 1.47
CA HIS A 52 -12.07 -5.56 1.60
C HIS A 52 -12.24 -5.04 3.02
N TYR A 53 -12.06 -5.90 4.02
CA TYR A 53 -11.95 -5.49 5.40
C TYR A 53 -10.69 -4.64 5.59
N CYS A 54 -10.82 -3.50 6.27
CA CYS A 54 -9.74 -2.55 6.48
C CYS A 54 -9.52 -2.30 7.96
N GLU A 55 -8.27 -2.38 8.39
CA GLU A 55 -7.79 -1.87 9.66
C GLU A 55 -6.93 -0.62 9.43
N LEU A 56 -7.04 0.35 10.35
CA LEU A 56 -6.39 1.66 10.25
C LEU A 56 -5.57 1.90 11.52
N PHE A 57 -4.27 2.13 11.33
CA PHE A 57 -3.34 2.36 12.44
C PHE A 57 -2.73 3.76 12.32
N PRO A 58 -2.97 4.67 13.26
CA PRO A 58 -2.36 6.00 13.23
C PRO A 58 -0.87 5.92 13.61
N THR A 59 -0.02 6.59 12.85
CA THR A 59 1.45 6.62 13.07
C THR A 59 2.01 8.03 12.89
N ALA A 60 3.10 8.31 13.59
CA ALA A 60 3.80 9.60 13.50
C ALA A 60 4.72 9.67 12.28
N SER A 61 5.23 8.53 11.81
CA SER A 61 6.14 8.41 10.66
C SER A 61 5.72 7.30 9.69
N CYS A 62 6.38 7.28 8.53
CA CYS A 62 6.22 6.30 7.47
C CYS A 62 7.48 5.42 7.35
N ASP A 63 7.91 4.80 8.45
CA ASP A 63 9.07 3.92 8.46
C ASP A 63 8.67 2.43 8.48
N SER A 64 9.66 1.56 8.30
CA SER A 64 9.40 0.12 8.25
C SER A 64 8.95 -0.46 9.58
N MET A 65 9.29 0.19 10.71
CA MET A 65 8.90 -0.28 12.04
C MET A 65 7.42 0.06 12.32
N ASP A 66 7.00 1.26 11.96
CA ASP A 66 5.61 1.71 11.99
C ASP A 66 4.73 0.85 11.08
N ALA A 67 5.24 0.51 9.89
CA ALA A 67 4.55 -0.40 8.97
C ALA A 67 4.37 -1.80 9.57
N ALA A 68 5.45 -2.35 10.16
CA ALA A 68 5.41 -3.69 10.76
C ALA A 68 4.47 -3.76 11.97
N THR A 69 4.41 -2.69 12.77
CA THR A 69 3.53 -2.62 13.95
C THR A 69 2.05 -2.66 13.56
N GLY A 70 1.69 -2.15 12.38
CA GLY A 70 0.31 -2.18 11.87
C GLY A 70 -0.08 -3.49 11.19
N LEU A 71 0.86 -4.38 10.87
CA LEU A 71 0.54 -5.65 10.21
C LEU A 71 0.25 -6.74 11.27
N PRO A 72 -0.83 -7.52 11.12
CA PRO A 72 -1.11 -8.62 12.03
C PRO A 72 -0.06 -9.74 11.89
N GLU A 73 0.29 -10.40 13.01
CA GLU A 73 1.12 -11.62 13.03
C GLU A 73 0.45 -12.82 12.34
#